data_AF-A0A7Y7CF87-F1
#
_entry.id   AF-A0A7Y7CF87-F1
#
_cell.length_a   1.000
_cell.length_b   1.000
_cell.length_c   1.000
_cell.angle_alpha   90.00
_cell.angle_beta   90.00
_cell.angle_gamma   90.00
#
_symmetry.space_group_name_H-M   'P 1'
#
loop_
_entity.id
_entity.type
_entity.pdbx_description
1 polymer ?
#
loop_
_entity_poly.entity_id
_entity_poly.type
_entity_poly.pdbx_seq_one_letter_code
_entity_poly.pdbx_strand_id
1 'polypeptide(L)'
;MDMPLFHRDAQSDDDPEYRALLEDVPFHAQLRTYLEAMWSRFRPLASAHWQSEFPRQTHRRFWEMYLCAALLDFGFQLEQLPDDAPDALVRLPDGRPVWFEAVAADAGEPDNPNSVPQLSELALDVVRVGYLPEDQIILRITNAIVSKVNQRARRIKRGRVKAEDVYVVAVSAGAVPLAFVAMRDLPIAARAVFPVGHQYFKVNTSSFEVVDSGWTSRMGVIKKPRPAAMSEVQTNASVVVPTTLFADDEHAGISAIVYSDAKVSRHAAERGGKWGDDFVLIHNPFARSPLPRGFFPRGREFTAENSDDDMVLVRLR
;
A
#
# COMPACT_ATOMS: atom_id res chain seq x y z
N MET A 1 14.54 21.41 -22.50
CA MET A 1 14.80 21.90 -21.13
C MET A 1 14.26 20.86 -20.18
N ASP A 2 15.07 20.40 -19.24
CA ASP A 2 14.58 19.50 -18.20
C ASP A 2 13.62 20.27 -17.29
N MET A 3 12.34 19.87 -17.27
CA MET A 3 11.36 20.48 -16.37
C MET A 3 11.49 19.86 -14.96
N PRO A 4 11.84 20.66 -13.93
CA PRO A 4 12.02 20.18 -12.55
C PRO A 4 10.67 19.80 -11.92
N LEU A 5 10.63 18.84 -11.01
CA LEU A 5 9.41 18.47 -10.29
C LEU A 5 8.79 19.68 -9.59
N PHE A 6 9.62 20.46 -8.89
CA PHE A 6 9.24 21.70 -8.20
C PHE A 6 9.31 22.89 -9.17
N HIS A 7 8.32 22.97 -10.06
CA HIS A 7 8.26 23.94 -11.16
C HIS A 7 7.52 25.25 -10.82
N ARG A 8 6.93 25.35 -9.63
CA ARG A 8 6.19 26.53 -9.18
C ARG A 8 6.17 26.66 -7.67
N ASP A 9 5.90 27.88 -7.21
CA ASP A 9 5.66 28.19 -5.80
C ASP A 9 4.39 27.53 -5.26
N ALA A 10 4.33 27.42 -3.92
CA ALA A 10 3.19 26.92 -3.18
C ALA A 10 1.96 27.83 -3.38
N GLN A 11 0.81 27.21 -3.59
CA GLN A 11 -0.51 27.83 -3.58
C GLN A 11 -1.28 27.40 -2.35
N SER A 12 -2.30 28.16 -1.95
CA SER A 12 -3.08 27.88 -0.73
C SER A 12 -3.91 26.59 -0.83
N ASP A 13 -4.26 26.16 -2.05
CA ASP A 13 -4.99 24.92 -2.35
C ASP A 13 -4.07 23.70 -2.56
N ASP A 14 -2.75 23.87 -2.45
CA ASP A 14 -1.80 22.75 -2.53
C ASP A 14 -1.85 21.85 -1.30
N ASP A 15 -1.48 20.59 -1.54
CA ASP A 15 -1.32 19.59 -0.48
C ASP A 15 -0.37 20.12 0.60
N PRO A 16 -0.73 20.05 1.89
CA PRO A 16 0.14 20.48 2.99
C PRO A 16 1.55 19.89 2.92
N GLU A 17 1.70 18.64 2.45
CA GLU A 17 3.01 18.00 2.27
C GLU A 17 3.83 18.71 1.16
N TYR A 18 3.21 19.16 0.07
CA TYR A 18 3.90 19.95 -0.96
C TYR A 18 4.35 21.31 -0.44
N ARG A 19 3.47 21.99 0.31
CA ARG A 19 3.79 23.30 0.89
C ARG A 19 4.95 23.20 1.87
N ALA A 20 4.94 22.19 2.74
CA ALA A 20 6.05 21.90 3.65
C ALA A 20 7.34 21.65 2.87
N LEU A 21 7.30 20.84 1.80
CA LEU A 21 8.48 20.57 0.96
C LEU A 21 9.10 21.83 0.35
N LEU A 22 8.41 22.96 0.23
CA LEU A 22 8.95 24.20 -0.31
C LEU A 22 9.53 25.13 0.75
N GLU A 23 9.36 24.83 2.04
CA GLU A 23 9.98 25.60 3.11
C GLU A 23 11.51 25.49 3.07
N ASP A 24 12.19 26.57 3.49
CA ASP A 24 13.65 26.64 3.53
C ASP A 24 14.20 25.98 4.80
N VAL A 25 14.01 24.67 4.88
CA VAL A 25 14.49 23.80 5.97
C VAL A 25 15.47 22.78 5.37
N PRO A 26 16.67 22.57 5.98
CA PRO A 26 17.67 21.65 5.43
C PRO A 26 17.14 20.23 5.13
N PHE A 27 16.27 19.71 5.99
CA PHE A 27 15.59 18.43 5.78
C PHE A 27 14.74 18.43 4.50
N HIS A 28 13.94 19.47 4.26
CA HIS A 28 13.12 19.59 3.05
C HIS A 28 13.98 19.77 1.80
N ALA A 29 15.09 20.51 1.88
CA ALA A 29 16.04 20.63 0.76
C ALA A 29 16.58 19.26 0.33
N GLN A 30 16.96 18.41 1.30
CA GLN A 30 17.41 17.05 1.03
C GLN A 30 16.29 16.19 0.40
N LEU A 31 15.07 16.27 0.91
CA LEU A 31 13.91 15.57 0.33
C LEU A 31 13.65 16.01 -1.11
N ARG A 32 13.70 17.31 -1.40
CA ARG A 32 13.55 17.83 -2.76
C ARG A 32 14.61 17.24 -3.70
N THR A 33 15.86 17.12 -3.27
CA THR A 33 16.92 16.46 -4.07
C THR A 33 16.60 14.99 -4.37
N TYR A 34 16.13 14.22 -3.38
CA TYR A 34 15.74 12.82 -3.60
C TYR A 34 14.55 12.69 -4.57
N LEU A 35 13.55 13.58 -4.44
CA LEU A 35 12.39 13.58 -5.31
C LEU A 35 12.74 14.00 -6.74
N GLU A 36 13.63 14.97 -6.94
CA GLU A 36 14.12 15.35 -8.28
C GLU A 36 14.92 14.22 -8.94
N ALA A 37 15.75 13.51 -8.16
CA ALA A 37 16.45 12.33 -8.66
C ALA A 37 15.46 11.24 -9.11
N MET A 38 14.39 11.02 -8.36
CA MET A 38 13.32 10.09 -8.71
C MET A 38 12.54 10.56 -9.94
N TRP A 39 12.17 11.84 -9.99
CA TRP A 39 11.49 12.47 -11.11
C TRP A 39 12.28 12.36 -12.40
N SER A 40 13.60 12.56 -12.36
CA SER A 40 14.46 12.41 -13.54
C SER A 40 14.34 11.03 -14.21
N ARG A 41 14.07 9.98 -13.42
CA ARG A 41 13.90 8.60 -13.88
C ARG A 41 12.48 8.32 -14.36
N PHE A 42 11.49 8.85 -13.65
CA PHE A 42 10.08 8.60 -13.92
C PHE A 42 9.49 9.49 -15.03
N ARG A 43 9.98 10.72 -15.18
CA ARG A 43 9.44 11.72 -16.13
C ARG A 43 9.23 11.19 -17.56
N PRO A 44 10.12 10.39 -18.17
CA PRO A 44 9.88 9.86 -19.52
C PRO A 44 8.63 8.98 -19.63
N LEU A 45 8.15 8.44 -18.51
CA LEU A 45 6.97 7.57 -18.39
C LEU A 45 5.73 8.35 -17.96
N ALA A 46 5.89 9.55 -17.41
CA ALA A 46 4.81 10.35 -16.86
C ALA A 46 3.89 10.88 -17.96
N SER A 47 2.59 10.97 -17.66
CA SER A 47 1.64 11.66 -18.54
C SER A 47 1.87 13.16 -18.55
N ALA A 48 1.33 13.85 -19.56
CA ALA A 48 1.48 15.30 -19.72
C ALA A 48 0.95 16.11 -18.52
N HIS A 49 -0.05 15.58 -17.81
CA HIS A 49 -0.68 16.26 -16.67
C HIS A 49 -0.05 15.90 -15.32
N TRP A 50 0.73 14.80 -15.25
CA TRP A 50 1.20 14.24 -14.00
C TRP A 50 1.94 15.25 -13.11
N GLN A 51 2.88 16.01 -13.72
CA GLN A 51 3.70 16.97 -12.98
C GLN A 51 2.86 18.12 -12.40
N SER A 52 1.84 18.57 -13.14
CA SER A 52 0.95 19.64 -12.69
C SER A 52 0.02 19.20 -11.56
N GLU A 53 -0.23 17.89 -11.42
CA GLU A 53 -1.05 17.31 -10.36
C GLU A 53 -0.27 17.03 -9.09
N PHE A 54 1.06 16.86 -9.17
CA PHE A 54 1.92 16.55 -8.02
C PHE A 54 1.68 17.51 -6.83
N PRO A 55 1.66 18.85 -6.98
CA PRO A 55 1.42 19.75 -5.85
C PRO A 55 0.08 19.57 -5.11
N ARG A 56 -0.94 19.06 -5.81
CA ARG A 56 -2.31 18.89 -5.27
C ARG A 56 -2.58 17.47 -4.77
N GLN A 57 -1.75 16.51 -5.18
CA GLN A 57 -1.92 15.08 -4.89
C GLN A 57 -0.58 14.45 -4.51
N THR A 58 0.19 15.14 -3.67
CA THR A 58 1.62 14.88 -3.41
C THR A 58 1.89 13.44 -3.06
N HIS A 59 1.19 12.90 -2.05
CA HIS A 59 1.45 11.53 -1.61
C HIS A 59 1.06 10.48 -2.66
N ARG A 60 -0.05 10.69 -3.36
CA ARG A 60 -0.53 9.77 -4.39
C ARG A 60 0.43 9.74 -5.58
N ARG A 61 0.82 10.91 -6.09
CA ARG A 61 1.75 11.04 -7.20
C ARG A 61 3.14 10.56 -6.77
N PHE A 62 3.61 10.90 -5.57
CA PHE A 62 4.82 10.31 -5.00
C PHE A 62 4.81 8.77 -5.06
N TRP A 63 3.72 8.10 -4.67
CA TRP A 63 3.65 6.65 -4.70
C TRP A 63 3.79 6.06 -6.11
N GLU A 64 3.11 6.63 -7.10
CA GLU A 64 3.25 6.22 -8.51
C GLU A 64 4.69 6.38 -9.00
N MET A 65 5.30 7.54 -8.71
CA MET A 65 6.69 7.82 -9.07
C MET A 65 7.67 6.88 -8.36
N TYR A 66 7.45 6.61 -7.08
CA TYR A 66 8.30 5.72 -6.28
C TYR A 66 8.23 4.26 -6.76
N LEU A 67 7.03 3.78 -7.08
CA LEU A 67 6.81 2.47 -7.68
C LEU A 67 7.59 2.33 -8.99
N CYS A 68 7.41 3.25 -9.93
CA CYS A 68 8.07 3.19 -11.22
C CYS A 68 9.59 3.35 -11.11
N ALA A 69 10.07 4.26 -10.25
CA ALA A 69 11.50 4.44 -10.00
C ALA A 69 12.13 3.16 -9.39
N ALA A 70 11.43 2.51 -8.46
CA ALA A 70 11.87 1.23 -7.91
C ALA A 70 11.91 0.13 -8.97
N LEU A 71 10.88 0.02 -9.83
CA LEU A 71 10.86 -0.96 -10.93
C LEU A 71 12.03 -0.73 -11.92
N LEU A 72 12.32 0.52 -12.26
CA LEU A 72 13.50 0.85 -13.08
C LEU A 72 14.81 0.47 -12.38
N ASP A 73 14.93 0.72 -11.07
CA ASP A 73 16.14 0.39 -10.29
C ASP A 73 16.26 -1.12 -9.99
N PHE A 74 15.19 -1.89 -10.16
CA PHE A 74 15.23 -3.36 -10.24
C PHE A 74 15.70 -3.87 -11.61
N GLY A 75 15.85 -2.99 -12.60
CA GLY A 75 16.28 -3.32 -13.96
C GLY A 75 15.14 -3.65 -14.92
N PHE A 76 13.89 -3.38 -14.55
CA PHE A 76 12.77 -3.56 -15.47
C PHE A 76 12.72 -2.45 -16.53
N GLN A 77 12.22 -2.83 -17.72
CA GLN A 77 11.86 -1.88 -18.76
C GLN A 77 10.37 -1.56 -18.62
N LEU A 78 10.06 -0.27 -18.49
CA LEU A 78 8.69 0.24 -18.39
C LEU A 78 8.26 0.84 -19.72
N GLU A 79 7.01 0.57 -20.11
CA GLU A 79 6.38 1.18 -21.29
C GLU A 79 5.74 2.53 -20.92
N GLN A 80 5.74 3.48 -21.86
CA GLN A 80 4.93 4.70 -21.73
C GLN A 80 3.47 4.34 -22.01
N LEU A 81 2.57 4.74 -21.11
CA LEU A 81 1.17 4.31 -21.13
C LEU A 81 0.22 5.48 -21.37
N PRO A 82 -0.97 5.24 -21.96
CA PRO A 82 -2.03 6.23 -22.00
C PRO A 82 -2.63 6.45 -20.60
N ASP A 83 -3.21 7.64 -20.37
CA ASP A 83 -3.73 8.07 -19.06
C ASP A 83 -4.77 7.14 -18.41
N ASP A 84 -5.45 6.30 -19.19
CA ASP A 84 -6.49 5.39 -18.70
C ASP A 84 -6.01 3.94 -18.48
N ALA A 85 -4.71 3.69 -18.69
CA ALA A 85 -4.05 2.42 -18.34
C ALA A 85 -3.82 2.29 -16.82
N PRO A 86 -3.34 1.13 -16.35
CA PRO A 86 -2.64 1.02 -15.08
C PRO A 86 -1.36 1.87 -15.06
N ASP A 87 -0.82 2.11 -13.87
CA ASP A 87 0.27 3.07 -13.65
C ASP A 87 1.64 2.59 -14.16
N ALA A 88 1.85 1.27 -14.29
CA ALA A 88 3.06 0.72 -14.91
C ALA A 88 2.80 -0.60 -15.66
N LEU A 89 3.63 -0.87 -16.65
CA LEU A 89 3.63 -2.13 -17.41
C LEU A 89 5.07 -2.64 -17.58
N VAL A 90 5.28 -3.89 -17.18
CA VAL A 90 6.51 -4.65 -17.39
C VAL A 90 6.20 -5.88 -18.26
N ARG A 91 7.16 -6.36 -19.03
CA ARG A 91 7.08 -7.64 -19.75
C ARG A 91 7.90 -8.71 -19.05
N LEU A 92 7.29 -9.88 -18.83
CA LEU A 92 8.01 -11.08 -18.46
C LEU A 92 8.95 -11.53 -19.61
N PRO A 93 9.97 -12.37 -19.35
CA PRO A 93 10.82 -12.92 -20.40
C PRO A 93 10.06 -13.66 -21.51
N ASP A 94 8.89 -14.22 -21.20
CA ASP A 94 7.99 -14.87 -22.15
C ASP A 94 7.05 -13.91 -22.89
N GLY A 95 7.19 -12.60 -22.67
CA GLY A 95 6.40 -11.54 -23.30
C GLY A 95 5.06 -11.22 -22.63
N ARG A 96 4.65 -11.98 -21.61
CA ARG A 96 3.39 -11.70 -20.91
C ARG A 96 3.45 -10.34 -20.17
N PRO A 97 2.38 -9.53 -20.22
CA PRO A 97 2.32 -8.27 -19.50
C PRO A 97 2.13 -8.48 -17.99
N VAL A 98 2.82 -7.65 -17.21
CA VAL A 98 2.62 -7.44 -15.77
C VAL A 98 2.19 -6.00 -15.57
N TRP A 99 0.91 -5.81 -15.29
CA TRP A 99 0.34 -4.51 -14.98
C TRP A 99 0.48 -4.20 -13.49
N PHE A 100 0.91 -2.99 -13.17
CA PHE A 100 0.92 -2.47 -11.81
C PHE A 100 -0.09 -1.33 -11.70
N GLU A 101 -0.95 -1.43 -10.70
CA GLU A 101 -1.94 -0.41 -10.37
C GLU A 101 -1.65 0.18 -9.00
N ALA A 102 -1.20 1.43 -8.98
CA ALA A 102 -0.88 2.17 -7.78
C ALA A 102 -2.14 2.71 -7.08
N VAL A 103 -2.17 2.58 -5.76
CA VAL A 103 -3.14 3.22 -4.89
C VAL A 103 -2.48 3.66 -3.60
N ALA A 104 -2.69 4.90 -3.18
CA ALA A 104 -2.27 5.38 -1.88
C ALA A 104 -3.48 5.41 -0.94
N ALA A 105 -3.45 4.63 0.12
CA ALA A 105 -4.45 4.69 1.18
C ALA A 105 -4.19 5.91 2.07
N ASP A 106 -5.25 6.66 2.39
CA ASP A 106 -5.20 7.77 3.35
C ASP A 106 -5.80 7.37 4.73
N ALA A 107 -5.77 8.30 5.69
CA ALA A 107 -6.31 8.13 7.04
C ALA A 107 -7.83 7.86 7.09
N GLY A 108 -8.57 8.26 6.05
CA GLY A 108 -10.01 8.39 6.01
C GLY A 108 -10.50 9.76 6.43
N GLU A 109 -11.78 10.00 6.18
CA GLU A 109 -12.43 11.27 6.52
C GLU A 109 -12.31 11.59 8.01
N PRO A 110 -12.08 12.85 8.38
CA PRO A 110 -12.26 13.31 9.75
C PRO A 110 -13.64 12.87 10.29
N ASP A 111 -13.69 12.57 11.59
CA ASP A 111 -14.92 12.16 12.31
C ASP A 111 -15.57 10.83 11.90
N ASN A 112 -15.01 10.11 10.92
CA ASN A 112 -15.45 8.75 10.61
C ASN A 112 -14.85 7.75 11.62
N PRO A 113 -15.66 6.92 12.30
CA PRO A 113 -15.18 5.98 13.32
C PRO A 113 -14.26 4.86 12.77
N ASN A 114 -14.18 4.73 11.45
CA ASN A 114 -13.29 3.80 10.75
C ASN A 114 -12.02 4.48 10.21
N SER A 115 -11.86 5.77 10.41
CA SER A 115 -10.63 6.48 10.08
C SER A 115 -9.57 6.20 11.12
N VAL A 116 -8.32 6.25 10.69
CA VAL A 116 -7.17 6.11 11.58
C VAL A 116 -6.90 7.46 12.23
N PRO A 117 -6.89 7.53 13.58
CA PRO A 117 -6.59 8.77 14.29
C PRO A 117 -5.22 9.33 13.89
N GLN A 118 -5.17 10.65 13.69
CA GLN A 118 -3.88 11.35 13.57
C GLN A 118 -3.11 11.26 14.89
N LEU A 119 -1.79 11.19 14.81
CA LEU A 119 -0.96 11.44 15.98
C LEU A 119 -1.14 12.92 16.36
N SER A 120 -1.72 13.18 17.53
CA SER A 120 -1.67 14.51 18.11
C SER A 120 -0.22 14.90 18.34
N GLU A 121 0.15 16.15 18.05
CA GLU A 121 1.42 16.70 18.48
C GLU A 121 1.53 16.54 20.01
N LEU A 122 2.54 15.80 20.45
CA LEU A 122 2.85 15.66 21.87
C LEU A 122 3.93 16.68 22.22
N ALA A 123 3.81 17.28 23.40
CA ALA A 123 4.92 18.02 23.98
C ALA A 123 6.13 17.08 24.13
N LEU A 124 7.35 17.63 23.99
CA LEU A 124 8.60 16.85 23.96
C LEU A 124 8.83 15.99 25.21
N ASP A 125 8.14 16.27 26.31
CA ASP A 125 8.22 15.59 27.61
C ASP A 125 7.07 14.60 27.88
N VAL A 126 6.17 14.39 26.91
CA VAL A 126 4.99 13.52 27.08
C VAL A 126 5.13 12.22 26.29
N VAL A 127 5.19 11.10 27.01
CA VAL A 127 5.03 9.76 26.41
C VAL A 127 3.54 9.40 26.40
N ARG A 128 2.98 9.18 25.21
CA ARG A 128 1.64 8.60 25.07
C ARG A 128 1.74 7.11 24.75
N VAL A 129 1.19 6.29 25.64
CA VAL A 129 0.94 4.87 25.38
C VAL A 129 -0.52 4.71 24.94
N GLY A 130 -0.76 4.02 23.83
CA GLY A 130 -2.10 3.83 23.30
C GLY A 130 -2.21 2.54 22.49
N TYR A 131 -3.45 2.12 22.25
CA TYR A 131 -3.73 0.99 21.37
C TYR A 131 -3.48 1.38 19.92
N LEU A 132 -2.77 0.50 19.19
CA LEU A 132 -2.63 0.62 17.75
C LEU A 132 -4.01 0.35 17.09
N PRO A 133 -4.58 1.29 16.32
CA PRO A 133 -5.86 1.10 15.62
C PRO A 133 -5.71 0.16 14.41
N GLU A 134 -5.29 -1.08 14.66
CA GLU A 134 -4.98 -2.09 13.62
C GLU A 134 -6.16 -2.30 12.68
N ASP A 135 -7.38 -2.44 13.22
CA ASP A 135 -8.59 -2.66 12.44
C ASP A 135 -8.87 -1.51 11.46
N GLN A 136 -8.71 -0.25 11.90
CA GLN A 136 -8.87 0.90 11.01
C GLN A 136 -7.79 0.92 9.93
N ILE A 137 -6.53 0.63 10.27
CA ILE A 137 -5.44 0.57 9.28
C ILE A 137 -5.74 -0.51 8.23
N ILE A 138 -6.16 -1.69 8.66
CA ILE A 138 -6.53 -2.79 7.77
C ILE A 138 -7.73 -2.41 6.90
N LEU A 139 -8.76 -1.78 7.45
CA LEU A 139 -9.88 -1.26 6.66
C LEU A 139 -9.42 -0.29 5.57
N ARG A 140 -8.48 0.62 5.87
CA ARG A 140 -7.94 1.56 4.86
C ARG A 140 -7.20 0.82 3.75
N ILE A 141 -6.35 -0.16 4.09
CA ILE A 141 -5.59 -0.96 3.12
C ILE A 141 -6.53 -1.84 2.28
N THR A 142 -7.45 -2.59 2.91
CA THR A 142 -8.41 -3.46 2.22
C THR A 142 -9.29 -2.65 1.27
N ASN A 143 -9.81 -1.50 1.70
CA ASN A 143 -10.60 -0.63 0.83
C ASN A 143 -9.81 -0.13 -0.39
N ALA A 144 -8.54 0.26 -0.20
CA ALA A 144 -7.66 0.67 -1.28
C ALA A 144 -7.47 -0.46 -2.30
N ILE A 145 -7.18 -1.68 -1.83
CA ILE A 145 -7.00 -2.86 -2.69
C ILE A 145 -8.30 -3.19 -3.45
N VAL A 146 -9.43 -3.33 -2.74
CA VAL A 146 -10.74 -3.65 -3.34
C VAL A 146 -11.15 -2.60 -4.38
N SER A 147 -10.84 -1.32 -4.15
CA SER A 147 -11.10 -0.27 -5.15
C SER A 147 -10.39 -0.55 -6.48
N LYS A 148 -9.17 -1.09 -6.44
CA LYS A 148 -8.37 -1.43 -7.62
C LYS A 148 -8.77 -2.76 -8.25
N VAL A 149 -9.18 -3.74 -7.45
CA VAL A 149 -9.85 -4.97 -7.96
C VAL A 149 -11.07 -4.59 -8.82
N ASN A 150 -11.92 -3.71 -8.30
CA ASN A 150 -13.09 -3.23 -9.03
C ASN A 150 -12.74 -2.41 -10.28
N GLN A 151 -11.66 -1.61 -10.22
CA GLN A 151 -11.16 -0.87 -11.39
C GLN A 151 -10.64 -1.80 -12.49
N ARG A 152 -9.96 -2.91 -12.13
CA ARG A 152 -9.52 -3.93 -13.09
C ARG A 152 -10.69 -4.45 -13.94
N ALA A 153 -11.81 -4.79 -13.31
CA ALA A 153 -12.99 -5.27 -14.03
C ALA A 153 -13.49 -4.26 -15.08
N ARG A 154 -13.44 -2.95 -14.75
CA ARG A 154 -13.79 -1.88 -15.70
C ARG A 154 -12.77 -1.75 -16.83
N ARG A 155 -11.47 -1.91 -16.54
CA ARG A 155 -10.40 -1.87 -17.55
C ARG A 155 -10.46 -3.05 -18.52
N ILE A 156 -10.82 -4.24 -18.03
CA ILE A 156 -11.08 -5.41 -18.89
C ILE A 156 -12.23 -5.14 -19.86
N LYS A 157 -13.35 -4.60 -19.35
CA LYS A 157 -14.50 -4.24 -20.21
C LYS A 157 -14.14 -3.21 -21.29
N ARG A 158 -13.13 -2.37 -21.05
CA ARG A 158 -12.61 -1.37 -21.99
C ARG A 158 -11.47 -1.89 -22.89
N GLY A 159 -11.06 -3.15 -22.74
CA GLY A 159 -9.97 -3.74 -23.53
C GLY A 159 -8.57 -3.21 -23.18
N ARG A 160 -8.41 -2.53 -22.04
CA ARG A 160 -7.10 -1.99 -21.59
C ARG A 160 -6.20 -3.06 -20.98
N VAL A 161 -6.81 -4.05 -20.34
CA VAL A 161 -6.15 -5.16 -19.65
C VAL A 161 -6.89 -6.44 -20.06
N LYS A 162 -6.19 -7.54 -20.33
CA LYS A 162 -6.81 -8.84 -20.61
C LYS A 162 -7.02 -9.62 -19.32
N ALA A 163 -7.96 -10.55 -19.32
CA ALA A 163 -8.28 -11.32 -18.12
C ALA A 163 -7.12 -12.24 -17.68
N GLU A 164 -6.27 -12.60 -18.63
CA GLU A 164 -5.09 -13.48 -18.52
C GLU A 164 -3.80 -12.70 -18.23
N ASP A 165 -3.83 -11.37 -18.24
CA ASP A 165 -2.66 -10.57 -17.90
C ASP A 165 -2.35 -10.68 -16.40
N VAL A 166 -1.06 -10.68 -16.04
CA VAL A 166 -0.64 -10.58 -14.64
C VAL A 166 -1.01 -9.18 -14.14
N TYR A 167 -1.73 -9.11 -13.02
CA TYR A 167 -2.24 -7.84 -12.49
C TYR A 167 -1.89 -7.69 -11.02
N VAL A 168 -1.09 -6.67 -10.72
CA VAL A 168 -0.55 -6.41 -9.39
C VAL A 168 -1.13 -5.11 -8.86
N VAL A 169 -1.69 -5.13 -7.64
CA VAL A 169 -2.13 -3.91 -6.95
C VAL A 169 -0.99 -3.43 -6.06
N ALA A 170 -0.45 -2.26 -6.36
CA ALA A 170 0.61 -1.61 -5.58
C ALA A 170 -0.03 -0.62 -4.60
N VAL A 171 -0.12 -0.99 -3.33
CA VAL A 171 -0.74 -0.19 -2.28
C VAL A 171 0.31 0.49 -1.39
N SER A 172 0.24 1.81 -1.30
CA SER A 172 0.93 2.58 -0.27
C SER A 172 0.03 2.80 0.93
N ALA A 173 0.58 2.64 2.13
CA ALA A 173 -0.01 3.08 3.38
C ALA A 173 0.76 4.25 4.02
N GLY A 174 1.60 4.96 3.26
CA GLY A 174 2.39 6.07 3.79
C GLY A 174 1.56 7.24 4.32
N ALA A 175 0.36 7.47 3.76
CA ALA A 175 -0.61 8.45 4.26
C ALA A 175 -1.60 7.88 5.28
N VAL A 176 -1.48 6.61 5.67
CA VAL A 176 -2.24 6.03 6.79
C VAL A 176 -1.44 6.24 8.09
N PRO A 177 -1.91 7.05 9.04
CA PRO A 177 -1.24 7.24 10.31
C PRO A 177 -0.95 5.91 10.99
N LEU A 178 0.19 5.79 11.67
CA LEU A 178 0.58 4.60 12.44
C LEU A 178 0.74 3.29 11.62
N ALA A 179 0.50 3.26 10.30
CA ALA A 179 0.72 2.04 9.51
C ALA A 179 2.18 1.57 9.55
N PHE A 180 3.14 2.50 9.69
CA PHE A 180 4.56 2.20 9.81
C PHE A 180 4.96 1.55 11.14
N VAL A 181 4.23 1.81 12.22
CA VAL A 181 4.44 1.12 13.51
C VAL A 181 3.73 -0.22 13.57
N ALA A 182 2.75 -0.44 12.67
CA ALA A 182 2.06 -1.72 12.52
C ALA A 182 2.91 -2.80 11.81
N MET A 183 4.20 -2.54 11.62
CA MET A 183 5.17 -3.50 11.10
C MET A 183 5.54 -4.51 12.19
N ARG A 184 4.87 -5.67 12.15
CA ARG A 184 5.30 -6.89 12.84
C ARG A 184 6.07 -7.78 11.87
N ASP A 185 6.57 -8.94 12.33
CA ASP A 185 7.15 -9.97 11.46
C ASP A 185 6.23 -10.31 10.29
N LEU A 186 4.92 -10.32 10.56
CA LEU A 186 3.85 -10.37 9.56
C LEU A 186 3.44 -8.94 9.13
N PRO A 187 3.61 -8.57 7.85
CA PRO A 187 3.17 -7.26 7.34
C PRO A 187 1.67 -7.06 7.49
N ILE A 188 1.24 -5.85 7.89
CA ILE A 188 -0.19 -5.54 8.05
C ILE A 188 -1.01 -5.72 6.76
N ALA A 189 -0.38 -5.53 5.59
CA ALA A 189 -1.02 -5.81 4.30
C ALA A 189 -1.34 -7.30 4.09
N ALA A 190 -0.53 -8.22 4.63
CA ALA A 190 -0.86 -9.64 4.59
C ALA A 190 -2.13 -9.93 5.40
N ARG A 191 -2.30 -9.26 6.54
CA ARG A 191 -3.51 -9.34 7.38
C ARG A 191 -4.74 -8.65 6.76
N ALA A 192 -4.57 -7.92 5.67
CA ALA A 192 -5.64 -7.27 4.90
C ALA A 192 -6.17 -8.16 3.77
N VAL A 193 -5.41 -9.18 3.34
CA VAL A 193 -5.76 -10.09 2.25
C VAL A 193 -5.84 -11.56 2.66
N PHE A 194 -5.27 -11.93 3.80
CA PHE A 194 -5.43 -13.24 4.43
C PHE A 194 -6.12 -13.13 5.79
N PRO A 195 -6.88 -14.17 6.22
CA PRO A 195 -7.66 -14.16 7.45
C PRO A 195 -6.81 -14.35 8.71
N VAL A 196 -5.72 -13.58 8.85
CA VAL A 196 -4.77 -13.69 9.97
C VAL A 196 -5.07 -12.62 11.03
N GLY A 197 -5.35 -13.10 12.23
CA GLY A 197 -5.65 -12.34 13.43
C GLY A 197 -4.40 -11.92 14.21
N HIS A 198 -4.45 -12.05 15.53
CA HIS A 198 -3.38 -11.63 16.44
C HIS A 198 -2.43 -12.80 16.75
N GLN A 199 -1.17 -12.48 16.97
CA GLN A 199 -0.22 -13.45 17.50
C GLN A 199 -0.61 -13.83 18.94
N TYR A 200 -0.54 -15.12 19.26
CA TYR A 200 -0.75 -15.63 20.61
C TYR A 200 0.43 -16.47 21.07
N PHE A 201 0.58 -16.58 22.39
CA PHE A 201 1.52 -17.47 23.06
C PHE A 201 0.74 -18.26 24.12
N LYS A 202 0.97 -19.57 24.21
CA LYS A 202 0.54 -20.37 25.36
C LYS A 202 1.70 -20.49 26.31
N VAL A 203 1.48 -20.07 27.56
CA VAL A 203 2.51 -20.07 28.61
C VAL A 203 2.12 -21.10 29.66
N ASN A 204 3.04 -21.99 30.01
CA ASN A 204 2.86 -22.86 31.16
C ASN A 204 2.92 -22.00 32.43
N THR A 205 1.85 -21.98 33.21
CA THR A 205 1.74 -21.09 34.39
C THR A 205 2.61 -21.50 35.57
N SER A 206 3.15 -22.72 35.56
CA SER A 206 4.07 -23.23 36.59
C SER A 206 5.53 -23.00 36.24
N SER A 207 5.95 -23.21 34.99
CA SER A 207 7.34 -22.95 34.56
C SER A 207 7.57 -21.56 33.95
N PHE A 208 6.52 -20.82 33.62
CA PHE A 208 6.55 -19.58 32.84
C PHE A 208 7.18 -19.72 31.44
N GLU A 209 7.31 -20.95 30.95
CA GLU A 209 7.83 -21.22 29.61
C GLU A 209 6.74 -21.08 28.55
N VAL A 210 7.12 -20.56 27.38
CA VAL A 210 6.27 -20.57 26.18
C VAL A 210 6.25 -22.01 25.65
N VAL A 211 5.07 -22.65 25.69
CA VAL A 211 4.88 -24.03 25.22
C VAL A 211 4.31 -24.11 23.81
N ASP A 212 3.74 -23.01 23.32
CA ASP A 212 3.17 -22.90 21.98
C ASP A 212 3.05 -21.43 21.58
N SER A 213 3.03 -21.16 20.28
CA SER A 213 2.79 -19.83 19.74
C SER A 213 2.21 -19.93 18.33
N GLY A 214 1.39 -18.96 17.96
CA GLY A 214 0.79 -18.95 16.63
C GLY A 214 0.02 -17.67 16.35
N TRP A 215 -0.93 -17.75 15.42
CA TRP A 215 -1.79 -16.65 15.04
C TRP A 215 -3.26 -17.07 15.16
N THR A 216 -4.12 -16.18 15.63
CA THR A 216 -5.57 -16.41 15.59
C THR A 216 -6.08 -16.22 14.16
N SER A 217 -7.28 -16.71 13.86
CA SER A 217 -7.98 -16.42 12.60
C SER A 217 -8.84 -15.16 12.75
N ARG A 218 -8.89 -14.34 11.70
CA ARG A 218 -9.80 -13.20 11.58
C ARG A 218 -10.32 -13.12 10.15
N MET A 219 -11.59 -13.49 9.94
CA MET A 219 -12.21 -13.50 8.60
C MET A 219 -12.54 -12.10 8.06
N GLY A 220 -12.64 -11.10 8.94
CA GLY A 220 -12.90 -9.73 8.53
C GLY A 220 -12.83 -8.75 9.69
N VAL A 221 -12.93 -7.46 9.35
CA VAL A 221 -12.96 -6.34 10.29
C VAL A 221 -14.35 -5.72 10.32
N ILE A 222 -14.84 -5.45 11.52
CA ILE A 222 -16.15 -4.81 11.71
C ILE A 222 -16.02 -3.32 11.38
N LYS A 223 -16.66 -2.89 10.30
CA LYS A 223 -16.84 -1.49 9.94
C LYS A 223 -17.97 -0.90 10.78
N LYS A 224 -17.61 0.06 11.63
CA LYS A 224 -18.55 0.78 12.50
C LYS A 224 -19.45 1.69 11.65
N PRO A 225 -20.76 1.76 11.92
CA PRO A 225 -21.64 2.71 11.24
C PRO A 225 -21.18 4.14 11.55
N ARG A 226 -21.35 5.07 10.59
CA ARG A 226 -21.19 6.50 10.91
C ARG A 226 -22.27 6.87 11.93
N PRO A 227 -21.95 7.70 12.94
CA PRO A 227 -23.00 8.32 13.74
C PRO A 227 -23.92 9.06 12.78
N ALA A 228 -25.18 8.62 12.68
CA ALA A 228 -26.18 9.35 11.91
C ALA A 228 -26.29 10.74 12.54
N ALA A 229 -26.15 11.81 11.74
CA ALA A 229 -26.71 13.08 12.14
C ALA A 229 -28.20 12.81 12.39
N MET A 230 -28.61 12.92 13.65
CA MET A 230 -29.95 12.63 14.18
C MET A 230 -31.04 12.61 13.10
N SER A 231 -31.33 11.42 12.57
CA SER A 231 -32.57 11.16 11.86
C SER A 231 -32.93 9.70 12.05
N GLU A 232 -34.14 9.52 12.53
CA GLU A 232 -34.69 8.30 13.07
C GLU A 232 -34.82 7.19 12.03
N VAL A 233 -34.60 5.95 12.49
CA VAL A 233 -34.92 4.70 11.82
C VAL A 233 -34.19 4.45 10.49
N GLN A 234 -32.91 4.15 10.59
CA GLN A 234 -32.31 3.17 9.68
C GLN A 234 -31.33 2.30 10.45
N THR A 235 -31.47 0.99 10.27
CA THR A 235 -30.69 -0.05 10.94
C THR A 235 -29.20 0.18 10.74
N ASN A 236 -28.53 0.79 11.73
CA ASN A 236 -27.08 0.97 11.79
C ASN A 236 -26.39 -0.37 12.08
N ALA A 237 -26.60 -1.37 11.21
CA ALA A 237 -25.93 -2.65 11.31
C ALA A 237 -24.47 -2.47 10.89
N SER A 238 -23.54 -2.90 11.75
CA SER A 238 -22.13 -2.96 11.41
C SER A 238 -21.92 -3.92 10.24
N VAL A 239 -21.10 -3.52 9.27
CA VAL A 239 -20.76 -4.35 8.10
C VAL A 239 -19.41 -5.01 8.34
N VAL A 240 -19.30 -6.31 8.07
CA VAL A 240 -18.00 -7.01 8.12
C VAL A 240 -17.30 -6.82 6.78
N VAL A 241 -16.10 -6.24 6.81
CA VAL A 241 -15.22 -6.14 5.63
C VAL A 241 -14.29 -7.35 5.65
N PRO A 242 -14.37 -8.25 4.65
CA PRO A 242 -13.58 -9.47 4.64
C PRO A 242 -12.09 -9.16 4.48
N THR A 243 -11.25 -9.97 5.12
CA THR A 243 -9.79 -9.96 4.94
C THR A 243 -9.33 -11.23 4.23
N THR A 244 -10.17 -11.78 3.36
CA THR A 244 -10.01 -13.10 2.72
C THR A 244 -9.72 -12.98 1.23
N LEU A 245 -9.26 -11.82 0.73
CA LEU A 245 -9.08 -11.58 -0.70
C LEU A 245 -8.23 -12.68 -1.37
N PHE A 246 -7.22 -13.23 -0.68
CA PHE A 246 -6.33 -14.28 -1.18
C PHE A 246 -6.58 -15.64 -0.50
N ALA A 247 -7.75 -15.84 0.12
CA ALA A 247 -8.12 -17.09 0.77
C ALA A 247 -8.87 -18.08 -0.15
N ASP A 248 -9.33 -17.62 -1.31
CA ASP A 248 -10.03 -18.41 -2.33
C ASP A 248 -9.82 -17.83 -3.75
N ASP A 249 -10.53 -18.39 -4.74
CA ASP A 249 -10.42 -18.00 -6.15
C ASP A 249 -11.33 -16.84 -6.58
N GLU A 250 -12.12 -16.23 -5.67
CA GLU A 250 -13.01 -15.11 -5.98
C GLU A 250 -12.21 -13.93 -6.58
N HIS A 251 -10.98 -13.73 -6.09
CA HIS A 251 -10.07 -12.68 -6.53
C HIS A 251 -8.89 -13.21 -7.37
N ALA A 252 -9.03 -14.38 -8.00
CA ALA A 252 -8.01 -15.00 -8.86
C ALA A 252 -7.52 -14.11 -10.02
N GLY A 253 -8.26 -13.05 -10.36
CA GLY A 253 -7.83 -12.04 -11.32
C GLY A 253 -6.70 -11.13 -10.84
N ILE A 254 -6.35 -11.15 -9.55
CA ILE A 254 -5.24 -10.40 -8.98
C ILE A 254 -4.10 -11.38 -8.70
N SER A 255 -2.93 -11.09 -9.26
CA SER A 255 -1.77 -11.97 -9.18
C SER A 255 -1.02 -11.81 -7.86
N ALA A 256 -0.90 -10.58 -7.38
CA ALA A 256 -0.21 -10.24 -6.15
C ALA A 256 -0.62 -8.82 -5.70
N ILE A 257 -0.24 -8.47 -4.47
CA ILE A 257 -0.14 -7.08 -4.04
C ILE A 257 1.31 -6.71 -3.73
N VAL A 258 1.67 -5.46 -3.98
CA VAL A 258 2.90 -4.85 -3.50
C VAL A 258 2.51 -3.83 -2.45
N TYR A 259 3.04 -3.96 -1.24
CA TYR A 259 2.81 -3.03 -0.15
C TYR A 259 4.07 -2.27 0.18
N SER A 260 3.90 -1.00 0.54
CA SER A 260 4.93 -0.17 1.15
C SER A 260 4.25 0.88 2.04
N ASP A 261 4.95 1.33 3.06
CA ASP A 261 4.55 2.47 3.88
C ASP A 261 5.38 3.72 3.56
N ALA A 262 6.09 3.73 2.42
CA ALA A 262 6.87 4.86 1.97
C ALA A 262 6.01 6.11 1.88
N LYS A 263 6.57 7.20 2.40
CA LYS A 263 6.07 8.56 2.29
C LYS A 263 7.19 9.44 1.76
N VAL A 264 6.85 10.62 1.24
CA VAL A 264 7.85 11.60 0.79
C VAL A 264 8.93 11.81 1.85
N SER A 265 8.52 12.04 3.10
CA SER A 265 9.44 12.27 4.22
C SER A 265 10.05 11.01 4.84
N ARG A 266 9.68 9.82 4.36
CA ARG A 266 10.07 8.55 4.96
C ARG A 266 10.04 7.42 3.94
N HIS A 267 11.16 7.14 3.31
CA HIS A 267 11.29 6.06 2.34
C HIS A 267 12.71 5.47 2.36
N ALA A 268 12.91 4.32 1.72
CA ALA A 268 14.16 3.56 1.86
C ALA A 268 15.41 4.36 1.45
N ALA A 269 15.35 5.11 0.34
CA ALA A 269 16.49 5.91 -0.14
C ALA A 269 16.88 7.06 0.80
N GLU A 270 15.91 7.69 1.46
CA GLU A 270 16.18 8.70 2.49
C GLU A 270 16.96 8.12 3.68
N ARG A 271 16.81 6.81 3.95
CA ARG A 271 17.48 6.07 5.03
C ARG A 271 18.76 5.35 4.60
N GLY A 272 19.30 5.69 3.42
CA GLY A 272 20.52 5.08 2.88
C GLY A 272 20.31 3.74 2.17
N GLY A 273 19.06 3.31 1.97
CA GLY A 273 18.71 2.14 1.15
C GLY A 273 18.54 2.48 -0.34
N LYS A 274 18.05 1.52 -1.12
CA LYS A 274 17.63 1.71 -2.52
C LYS A 274 16.11 1.81 -2.62
N TRP A 275 15.62 2.38 -3.72
CA TRP A 275 14.18 2.43 -3.98
C TRP A 275 13.58 1.02 -4.00
N GLY A 276 12.48 0.83 -3.30
CA GLY A 276 11.79 -0.46 -3.21
C GLY A 276 12.40 -1.48 -2.23
N ASP A 277 13.43 -1.13 -1.45
CA ASP A 277 13.92 -2.02 -0.38
C ASP A 277 12.87 -2.27 0.71
N ASP A 278 11.92 -1.35 0.85
CA ASP A 278 10.78 -1.43 1.77
C ASP A 278 9.55 -2.14 1.17
N PHE A 279 9.62 -2.59 -0.09
CA PHE A 279 8.51 -3.30 -0.72
C PHE A 279 8.27 -4.64 -0.05
N VAL A 280 6.99 -4.97 0.08
CA VAL A 280 6.48 -6.25 0.53
C VAL A 280 5.60 -6.81 -0.58
N LEU A 281 6.11 -7.79 -1.32
CA LEU A 281 5.35 -8.52 -2.33
C LEU A 281 4.60 -9.68 -1.68
N ILE A 282 3.29 -9.75 -1.87
CA ILE A 282 2.42 -10.81 -1.34
C ILE A 282 1.68 -11.45 -2.51
N HIS A 283 1.99 -12.72 -2.79
CA HIS A 283 1.37 -13.48 -3.87
C HIS A 283 -0.04 -13.92 -3.52
N ASN A 284 -0.93 -13.90 -4.52
CA ASN A 284 -2.21 -14.60 -4.43
C ASN A 284 -2.00 -16.08 -4.83
N PRO A 285 -2.14 -17.05 -3.91
CA PRO A 285 -1.97 -18.47 -4.24
C PRO A 285 -3.03 -18.99 -5.23
N PHE A 286 -4.17 -18.31 -5.35
CA PHE A 286 -5.25 -18.65 -6.29
C PHE A 286 -5.20 -17.81 -7.58
N ALA A 287 -4.10 -17.10 -7.84
CA ALA A 287 -3.96 -16.29 -9.05
C ALA A 287 -4.12 -17.13 -10.32
N ARG A 288 -5.04 -16.72 -11.22
CA ARG A 288 -5.19 -17.30 -12.56
C ARG A 288 -3.92 -17.12 -13.40
N SER A 289 -3.30 -15.96 -13.26
CA SER A 289 -2.03 -15.62 -13.90
C SER A 289 -1.04 -15.26 -12.80
N PRO A 290 -0.32 -16.24 -12.22
CA PRO A 290 0.56 -15.98 -11.09
C PRO A 290 1.75 -15.12 -11.50
N LEU A 291 2.13 -14.21 -10.60
CA LEU A 291 3.41 -13.50 -10.72
C LEU A 291 4.54 -14.47 -10.34
N PRO A 292 5.66 -14.53 -11.08
CA PRO A 292 6.77 -15.42 -10.72
C PRO A 292 7.29 -15.15 -9.30
N ARG A 293 7.65 -16.21 -8.56
CA ARG A 293 8.37 -16.06 -7.28
C ARG A 293 9.76 -15.45 -7.55
N GLY A 294 10.25 -14.63 -6.63
CA GLY A 294 11.51 -13.90 -6.80
C GLY A 294 11.43 -12.77 -7.83
N PHE A 295 10.23 -12.30 -8.18
CA PHE A 295 10.03 -11.28 -9.21
C PHE A 295 10.81 -10.00 -8.93
N PHE A 296 10.78 -9.50 -7.70
CA PHE A 296 11.65 -8.39 -7.29
C PHE A 296 13.00 -8.92 -6.82
N PRO A 297 14.12 -8.23 -7.11
CA PRO A 297 15.45 -8.64 -6.66
C PRO A 297 15.70 -8.31 -5.17
N ARG A 298 14.89 -7.45 -4.56
CA ARG A 298 14.99 -7.00 -3.16
C ARG A 298 13.61 -6.66 -2.60
N GLY A 299 13.56 -6.27 -1.32
CA GLY A 299 12.34 -6.22 -0.52
C GLY A 299 12.01 -7.57 0.10
N ARG A 300 10.85 -7.65 0.76
CA ARG A 300 10.31 -8.89 1.34
C ARG A 300 9.31 -9.53 0.41
N GLU A 301 9.24 -10.85 0.44
CA GLU A 301 8.34 -11.62 -0.42
C GLU A 301 7.61 -12.68 0.40
N PHE A 302 6.29 -12.75 0.23
CA PHE A 302 5.41 -13.66 0.95
C PHE A 302 4.49 -14.40 -0.01
N THR A 303 4.16 -15.65 0.33
CA THR A 303 3.12 -16.44 -0.31
C THR A 303 2.34 -17.21 0.75
N ALA A 304 1.25 -17.85 0.37
CA ALA A 304 0.52 -18.76 1.22
C ALA A 304 0.56 -20.17 0.60
N GLU A 305 0.74 -21.17 1.44
CA GLU A 305 0.76 -22.57 1.05
C GLU A 305 -0.35 -23.30 1.80
N ASN A 306 -1.09 -24.17 1.10
CA ASN A 306 -2.11 -25.00 1.72
C ASN A 306 -1.42 -26.21 2.38
N SER A 307 -1.61 -26.33 3.68
CA SER A 307 -1.40 -27.54 4.49
C SER A 307 -2.77 -28.21 4.68
N ASP A 308 -2.79 -29.53 4.95
CA ASP A 308 -4.00 -30.38 4.91
C ASP A 308 -5.26 -29.76 5.55
N ASP A 309 -5.10 -28.99 6.65
CA ASP A 309 -6.19 -28.27 7.32
C ASP A 309 -5.97 -26.73 7.47
N ASP A 310 -4.84 -26.20 7.02
CA ASP A 310 -4.42 -24.81 7.34
C ASP A 310 -3.77 -24.09 6.14
N MET A 311 -3.99 -22.78 6.04
CA MET A 311 -3.21 -21.93 5.13
C MET A 311 -2.04 -21.31 5.89
N VAL A 312 -0.82 -21.60 5.46
CA VAL A 312 0.40 -21.13 6.10
C VAL A 312 1.02 -20.01 5.27
N LEU A 313 1.19 -18.83 5.87
CA LEU A 313 1.92 -17.74 5.21
C LEU A 313 3.43 -17.98 5.32
N VAL A 314 4.10 -18.07 4.19
CA VAL A 314 5.53 -18.35 4.08
C VAL A 314 6.26 -17.10 3.60
N ARG A 315 7.33 -16.73 4.30
CA ARG A 315 8.26 -15.68 3.86
C ARG A 315 9.32 -16.32 2.95
N LEU A 316 9.35 -15.89 1.69
CA LEU A 316 10.32 -16.33 0.68
C LEU A 316 11.62 -15.50 0.73
N ARG A 317 11.53 -14.23 1.15
CA ARG A 317 12.67 -13.32 1.39
C ARG A 317 12.36 -12.31 2.48
#